data_AF-A0A932JC07-F1
#
_entry.id   AF-A0A932JC07-F1
#
_cell.length_a   1.000
_cell.length_b   1.000
_cell.length_c   1.000
_cell.angle_alpha   90.00
_cell.angle_beta   90.00
_cell.angle_gamma   90.00
#
_symmetry.space_group_name_H-M   'P 1'
#
loop_
_entity.id
_entity.type
_entity.pdbx_description
1 polymer ?
#
loop_
_entity_poly.entity_id
_entity_poly.type
_entity_poly.pdbx_seq_one_letter_code
_entity_poly.pdbx_strand_id
1 'polypeptide(L)'
;MNSQKTIHLIGIGGIGMSGLARIYLSLGYAVQGSDLKMNEVLRGLEKAGARVLMGHDASHVNGAGTVVYSTSISRDHPERLEAARKGARLLHRAEALAEICEGKTTIAVTGTHGKTTTTALIGMILKEARRDPSIVVGGVVGAFGGNACLGGGSEIVIEADESDSSFLKFSPAIEVITNIEADHMEHFETIGRVEDAYRDFLRRLPADAEWIGCAEDARVLRLARENIRPARLYGLDPKNEFYATDIVECPQNARAVAFKMWEKGRCLGPVRLNLLGVHNVLNALGAAAVGLKLGVSFSVIAAALGKYEGAGRRFGVQYEDGRF
;
A
#
# COMPACT_ATOMS: atom_id res chain seq x y z
N MET A 1 -31.58 11.29 -5.49
CA MET A 1 -30.15 10.91 -5.36
C MET A 1 -29.54 10.97 -6.75
N ASN A 2 -28.44 11.70 -6.93
CA ASN A 2 -27.82 11.85 -8.24
C ASN A 2 -27.11 10.54 -8.61
N SER A 3 -27.67 9.74 -9.53
CA SER A 3 -27.21 8.37 -9.84
C SER A 3 -25.75 8.30 -10.31
N GLN A 4 -25.22 9.39 -10.89
CA GLN A 4 -23.80 9.51 -11.26
C GLN A 4 -22.84 9.55 -10.06
N LYS A 5 -23.32 9.81 -8.83
CA LYS A 5 -22.49 9.90 -7.61
C LYS A 5 -22.54 8.64 -6.73
N THR A 6 -23.20 7.57 -7.17
CA THR A 6 -23.28 6.31 -6.42
C THR A 6 -22.28 5.29 -6.95
N ILE A 7 -21.37 4.85 -6.09
CA ILE A 7 -20.41 3.77 -6.34
C ILE A 7 -20.93 2.49 -5.68
N HIS A 8 -21.05 1.42 -6.44
CA HIS A 8 -21.33 0.08 -5.92
C HIS A 8 -20.06 -0.78 -5.92
N LEU A 9 -19.68 -1.33 -4.77
CA LEU A 9 -18.52 -2.23 -4.65
C LEU A 9 -18.99 -3.68 -4.46
N ILE A 10 -18.63 -4.57 -5.38
CA ILE A 10 -18.90 -6.01 -5.25
C ILE A 10 -17.80 -6.64 -4.38
N GLY A 11 -18.16 -7.34 -3.30
CA GLY A 11 -17.21 -7.83 -2.30
C GLY A 11 -16.63 -6.71 -1.44
N ILE A 12 -17.47 -5.77 -0.99
CA ILE A 12 -17.06 -4.55 -0.30
C ILE A 12 -16.30 -4.79 1.02
N GLY A 13 -16.43 -5.97 1.63
CA GLY A 13 -15.73 -6.37 2.85
C GLY A 13 -14.30 -6.84 2.63
N GLY A 14 -13.88 -7.08 1.38
CA GLY A 14 -12.50 -7.42 1.05
C GLY A 14 -11.52 -6.32 1.46
N ILE A 15 -10.27 -6.66 1.77
CA ILE A 15 -9.31 -5.68 2.29
C ILE A 15 -9.06 -4.55 1.27
N GLY A 16 -8.80 -4.86 0.00
CA GLY A 16 -8.63 -3.80 -1.00
C GLY A 16 -9.91 -3.01 -1.29
N MET A 17 -11.08 -3.65 -1.20
CA MET A 17 -12.38 -3.04 -1.54
C MET A 17 -12.89 -2.12 -0.44
N SER A 18 -12.77 -2.53 0.83
CA SER A 18 -13.17 -1.71 1.97
C SER A 18 -12.32 -0.44 2.11
N GLY A 19 -11.04 -0.49 1.73
CA GLY A 19 -10.19 0.71 1.64
C GLY A 19 -10.73 1.71 0.60
N LEU A 20 -11.05 1.23 -0.61
CA LEU A 20 -11.68 2.05 -1.65
C LEU A 20 -13.03 2.63 -1.20
N ALA A 21 -13.88 1.82 -0.57
CA ALA A 21 -15.16 2.29 -0.05
C ALA A 21 -15.01 3.47 0.93
N ARG A 22 -14.04 3.39 1.85
CA ARG A 22 -13.73 4.48 2.80
C ARG A 22 -13.26 5.75 2.10
N ILE A 23 -12.44 5.61 1.06
CA ILE A 23 -11.95 6.74 0.28
C ILE A 23 -13.12 7.41 -0.46
N TYR A 24 -13.95 6.64 -1.17
CA TYR A 24 -15.11 7.17 -1.88
C TYR A 24 -16.09 7.88 -0.95
N LEU A 25 -16.37 7.31 0.24
CA LEU A 25 -17.16 7.98 1.27
C LEU A 25 -16.56 9.33 1.67
N SER A 26 -15.24 9.35 1.90
CA SER A 26 -14.52 10.56 2.32
C SER A 26 -14.46 11.63 1.22
N LEU A 27 -14.47 11.21 -0.05
CA LEU A 27 -14.61 12.09 -1.22
C LEU A 27 -16.05 12.57 -1.46
N GLY A 28 -17.01 12.16 -0.63
CA GLY A 28 -18.41 12.60 -0.69
C GLY A 28 -19.29 11.83 -1.69
N TYR A 29 -18.84 10.66 -2.16
CA TYR A 29 -19.67 9.77 -2.97
C TYR A 29 -20.68 9.03 -2.09
N ALA A 30 -21.84 8.71 -2.67
CA ALA A 30 -22.72 7.72 -2.07
C ALA A 30 -22.12 6.33 -2.32
N VAL A 31 -21.86 5.57 -1.26
CA VAL A 31 -21.23 4.26 -1.36
C VAL A 31 -22.22 3.18 -0.95
N GLN A 32 -22.35 2.16 -1.81
CA GLN A 32 -23.04 0.92 -1.50
C GLN A 32 -22.17 -0.26 -1.91
N GLY A 33 -22.49 -1.46 -1.43
CA GLY A 33 -21.79 -2.65 -1.89
C GLY A 33 -22.35 -3.93 -1.31
N SER A 34 -22.08 -5.02 -2.02
CA SER A 34 -22.53 -6.37 -1.65
C SER A 34 -21.41 -7.14 -0.94
N ASP A 35 -21.76 -8.01 0.00
CA ASP A 35 -20.86 -9.06 0.48
C ASP A 35 -21.64 -10.29 0.98
N LEU A 36 -20.98 -11.44 1.10
CA LEU A 36 -21.62 -12.69 1.51
C LEU A 36 -21.83 -12.81 3.01
N LYS A 37 -20.90 -12.27 3.82
CA LYS A 37 -20.91 -12.47 5.28
C LYS A 37 -20.62 -11.20 6.06
N MET A 38 -21.52 -10.86 6.98
CA MET A 38 -21.35 -9.73 7.88
C MET A 38 -20.12 -9.91 8.78
N ASN A 39 -19.28 -8.88 8.87
CA ASN A 39 -18.06 -8.86 9.68
C ASN A 39 -17.79 -7.44 10.25
N GLU A 40 -16.72 -7.28 11.02
CA GLU A 40 -16.39 -5.98 11.63
C GLU A 40 -16.04 -4.90 10.61
N VAL A 41 -15.42 -5.26 9.48
CA VAL A 41 -15.10 -4.33 8.39
C VAL A 41 -16.39 -3.74 7.82
N LEU A 42 -17.37 -4.58 7.50
CA LEU A 42 -18.67 -4.17 6.98
C LEU A 42 -19.44 -3.30 7.97
N ARG A 43 -19.50 -3.70 9.26
CA ARG A 43 -20.10 -2.85 10.32
C ARG A 43 -19.41 -1.50 10.43
N GLY A 44 -18.09 -1.46 10.25
CA GLY A 44 -17.31 -0.23 10.23
C GLY A 44 -17.65 0.66 9.03
N LEU A 45 -17.94 0.08 7.87
CA LEU A 45 -18.38 0.80 6.68
C LEU A 45 -19.81 1.33 6.82
N GLU A 46 -20.73 0.55 7.40
CA GLU A 46 -22.10 1.01 7.69
C GLU A 46 -22.08 2.22 8.63
N LYS A 47 -21.29 2.15 9.71
CA LYS A 47 -21.08 3.29 10.62
C LYS A 47 -20.48 4.52 9.93
N ALA A 48 -19.68 4.31 8.88
CA ALA A 48 -19.12 5.38 8.07
C ALA A 48 -20.08 5.89 6.97
N GLY A 49 -21.28 5.32 6.84
CA GLY A 49 -22.33 5.77 5.94
C GLY A 49 -22.47 4.96 4.64
N ALA A 50 -21.75 3.85 4.47
CA ALA A 50 -21.98 2.96 3.33
C ALA A 50 -23.27 2.14 3.52
N ARG A 51 -23.97 1.87 2.41
CA ARG A 51 -25.07 0.92 2.38
C ARG A 51 -24.54 -0.48 2.06
N VAL A 52 -24.46 -1.36 3.05
CA VAL A 52 -24.05 -2.76 2.86
C VAL A 52 -25.26 -3.62 2.52
N LEU A 53 -25.12 -4.45 1.49
CA LEU A 53 -26.13 -5.38 1.00
C LEU A 53 -25.60 -6.81 1.18
N MET A 54 -26.41 -7.71 1.72
CA MET A 54 -25.99 -9.09 1.98
C MET A 54 -26.38 -10.01 0.83
N GLY A 55 -25.46 -10.90 0.46
CA GLY A 55 -25.61 -11.77 -0.70
C GLY A 55 -25.35 -11.04 -2.02
N HIS A 56 -25.54 -11.75 -3.13
CA HIS A 56 -25.37 -11.19 -4.47
C HIS A 56 -26.66 -11.30 -5.27
N ASP A 57 -27.17 -10.14 -5.71
CA ASP A 57 -28.42 -10.04 -6.46
C ASP A 57 -28.32 -8.92 -7.49
N ALA A 58 -28.82 -9.16 -8.71
CA ALA A 58 -28.77 -8.18 -9.79
C ALA A 58 -29.40 -6.82 -9.40
N SER A 59 -30.39 -6.80 -8.52
CA SER A 59 -31.03 -5.56 -8.04
C SER A 59 -30.11 -4.71 -7.16
N HIS A 60 -29.02 -5.24 -6.60
CA HIS A 60 -28.12 -4.50 -5.72
C HIS A 60 -27.40 -3.35 -6.41
N VAL A 61 -27.19 -3.42 -7.73
CA VAL A 61 -26.54 -2.33 -8.51
C VAL A 61 -27.52 -1.24 -8.93
N ASN A 62 -28.79 -1.32 -8.54
CA ASN A 62 -29.79 -0.32 -8.88
C ASN A 62 -29.37 1.07 -8.39
N GLY A 63 -29.36 2.05 -9.30
CA GLY A 63 -29.00 3.44 -9.00
C GLY A 63 -27.50 3.72 -8.90
N ALA A 64 -26.63 2.71 -9.10
CA ALA A 64 -25.19 2.91 -9.18
C ALA A 64 -24.77 3.39 -10.57
N GLY A 65 -24.02 4.50 -10.63
CA GLY A 65 -23.43 4.98 -11.88
C GLY A 65 -22.10 4.31 -12.19
N THR A 66 -21.40 3.81 -11.17
CA THR A 66 -20.14 3.06 -11.29
C THR A 66 -20.19 1.82 -10.41
N VAL A 67 -19.68 0.71 -10.92
CA VAL A 67 -19.54 -0.56 -10.21
C VAL A 67 -18.08 -0.98 -10.21
N VAL A 68 -17.53 -1.18 -9.02
CA VAL A 68 -16.14 -1.59 -8.79
C VAL A 68 -16.11 -3.06 -8.38
N TYR A 69 -15.21 -3.84 -8.98
CA TYR A 69 -15.06 -5.26 -8.71
C TYR A 69 -13.58 -5.65 -8.54
N SER A 70 -13.30 -6.69 -7.76
CA SER A 70 -11.97 -7.29 -7.61
C SER A 70 -11.78 -8.49 -8.54
N THR A 71 -10.55 -8.99 -8.61
CA THR A 71 -10.12 -10.18 -9.36
C THR A 71 -10.94 -11.44 -8.99
N SER A 72 -11.43 -11.52 -7.76
CA SER A 72 -12.29 -12.62 -7.27
C SER A 72 -13.71 -12.61 -7.84
N ILE A 73 -14.13 -11.56 -8.56
CA ILE A 73 -15.48 -11.43 -9.12
C ILE A 73 -15.47 -11.81 -10.60
N SER A 74 -16.11 -12.94 -10.92
CA SER A 74 -16.20 -13.46 -12.29
C SER A 74 -16.98 -12.52 -13.23
N ARG A 75 -16.85 -12.75 -14.54
CA ARG A 75 -17.62 -12.00 -15.55
C ARG A 75 -19.11 -12.31 -15.50
N ASP A 76 -19.46 -13.53 -15.07
CA ASP A 76 -20.84 -14.01 -14.98
C ASP A 76 -21.54 -13.64 -13.65
N HIS A 77 -20.86 -12.86 -12.80
CA HIS A 77 -21.43 -12.43 -11.53
C HIS A 77 -22.71 -11.61 -11.75
N PRO A 78 -23.83 -11.91 -11.06
CA PRO A 78 -25.15 -11.35 -11.38
C PRO A 78 -25.17 -9.81 -11.33
N GLU A 79 -24.52 -9.23 -10.33
CA GLU A 79 -24.40 -7.77 -10.19
C GLU A 79 -23.55 -7.14 -11.31
N ARG A 80 -22.50 -7.82 -11.75
CA ARG A 80 -21.60 -7.31 -12.80
C ARG A 80 -22.27 -7.33 -14.17
N LEU A 81 -22.97 -8.42 -14.48
CA LEU A 81 -23.76 -8.54 -15.70
C LEU A 81 -24.86 -7.49 -15.75
N GLU A 82 -25.59 -7.30 -14.66
CA GLU A 82 -26.67 -6.33 -14.61
C GLU A 82 -26.17 -4.88 -14.69
N ALA A 83 -25.02 -4.59 -14.06
CA ALA A 83 -24.36 -3.29 -14.19
C ALA A 83 -23.99 -2.99 -15.64
N ALA A 84 -23.42 -3.96 -16.37
CA ALA A 84 -23.13 -3.83 -17.80
C ALA A 84 -24.41 -3.59 -18.61
N ARG A 85 -25.48 -4.36 -18.36
CA ARG A 85 -26.77 -4.24 -19.05
C ARG A 85 -27.41 -2.86 -18.86
N LYS A 86 -27.22 -2.26 -17.68
CA LYS A 86 -27.70 -0.90 -17.35
C LYS A 86 -26.80 0.23 -17.84
N GLY A 87 -25.66 -0.08 -18.45
CA GLY A 87 -24.69 0.92 -18.89
C GLY A 87 -23.94 1.61 -17.75
N ALA A 88 -23.85 0.98 -16.57
CA ALA A 88 -23.01 1.49 -15.49
C ALA A 88 -21.54 1.35 -15.87
N ARG A 89 -20.70 2.30 -15.44
CA ARG A 89 -19.26 2.22 -15.62
C ARG A 89 -18.70 1.07 -14.79
N LEU A 90 -17.99 0.14 -15.42
CA LEU A 90 -17.33 -0.98 -14.75
C LEU A 90 -15.85 -0.68 -14.58
N LEU A 91 -15.35 -0.75 -13.34
CA LEU A 91 -13.94 -0.55 -13.02
C LEU A 91 -13.39 -1.74 -12.23
N HIS A 92 -12.22 -2.24 -12.62
CA HIS A 92 -11.46 -3.10 -11.74
C HIS A 92 -10.99 -2.31 -10.50
N ARG A 93 -10.81 -2.98 -9.36
CA ARG A 93 -10.29 -2.40 -8.10
C ARG A 93 -9.09 -1.47 -8.34
N ALA A 94 -8.11 -1.94 -9.09
CA ALA A 94 -6.90 -1.17 -9.34
C ALA A 94 -7.12 0.03 -10.28
N GLU A 95 -8.07 -0.05 -11.20
CA GLU A 95 -8.45 1.08 -12.06
C GLU A 95 -9.16 2.15 -11.23
N ALA A 96 -10.07 1.74 -10.34
CA ALA A 96 -10.71 2.64 -9.39
C ALA A 96 -9.69 3.32 -8.46
N LEU A 97 -8.66 2.58 -7.99
CA LEU A 97 -7.59 3.17 -7.19
C LEU A 97 -6.71 4.12 -8.03
N ALA A 98 -6.41 3.76 -9.28
CA ALA A 98 -5.62 4.60 -10.18
C ALA A 98 -6.32 5.94 -10.45
N GLU A 99 -7.64 5.94 -10.65
CA GLU A 99 -8.43 7.18 -10.79
C GLU A 99 -8.38 8.06 -9.54
N ILE A 100 -8.34 7.47 -8.34
CA ILE A 100 -8.16 8.22 -7.08
C ILE A 100 -6.75 8.84 -6.99
N CYS A 101 -5.77 8.20 -7.62
CA CYS A 101 -4.39 8.67 -7.67
C CYS A 101 -4.18 9.80 -8.69
N GLU A 102 -5.08 9.99 -9.66
CA GLU A 102 -4.98 11.04 -10.66
C GLU A 102 -4.90 12.43 -10.01
N GLY A 103 -3.97 13.24 -10.48
CA GLY A 103 -3.73 14.59 -9.94
C GLY A 103 -3.01 14.63 -8.59
N LYS A 104 -2.65 13.49 -8.00
CA LYS A 104 -1.86 13.40 -6.76
C LYS A 104 -0.41 12.98 -7.04
N THR A 105 0.50 13.38 -6.14
CA THR A 105 1.85 12.82 -6.09
C THR A 105 1.77 11.41 -5.52
N THR A 106 1.75 10.42 -6.41
CA THR A 106 1.57 9.02 -6.03
C THR A 106 2.91 8.38 -5.67
N ILE A 107 2.98 7.81 -4.46
CA ILE A 107 4.06 6.94 -4.00
C ILE A 107 3.51 5.51 -3.98
N ALA A 108 4.04 4.65 -4.83
CA ALA A 108 3.67 3.24 -4.85
C ALA A 108 4.76 2.38 -4.22
N VAL A 109 4.33 1.36 -3.48
CA VAL A 109 5.21 0.36 -2.86
C VAL A 109 4.82 -1.00 -3.38
N THR A 110 5.75 -1.64 -4.09
CA THR A 110 5.63 -2.99 -4.65
C THR A 110 6.69 -3.93 -4.07
N GLY A 111 6.56 -5.22 -4.38
CA GLY A 111 7.50 -6.27 -4.01
C GLY A 111 6.82 -7.37 -3.20
N THR A 112 7.39 -8.57 -3.13
CA THR A 112 6.70 -9.72 -2.53
C THR A 112 6.40 -9.50 -1.04
N HIS A 113 7.40 -9.07 -0.27
CA HIS A 113 7.29 -8.86 1.18
C HIS A 113 7.54 -7.41 1.58
N GLY A 114 6.99 -7.00 2.72
CA GLY A 114 7.30 -5.70 3.34
C GLY A 114 6.53 -4.50 2.77
N LYS A 115 5.65 -4.69 1.77
CA LYS A 115 4.83 -3.64 1.16
C LYS A 115 4.01 -2.87 2.19
N THR A 116 3.17 -3.57 2.96
CA THR A 116 2.28 -2.95 3.96
C THR A 116 3.07 -2.16 5.01
N THR A 117 4.16 -2.75 5.52
CA THR A 117 5.01 -2.09 6.53
C THR A 117 5.67 -0.84 5.96
N THR A 118 6.27 -0.94 4.77
CA THR A 118 6.95 0.20 4.13
C THR A 118 5.96 1.31 3.78
N THR A 119 4.79 0.97 3.23
CA THR A 119 3.69 1.90 2.95
C THR A 119 3.25 2.63 4.21
N ALA A 120 3.10 1.90 5.32
CA ALA A 120 2.74 2.49 6.61
C ALA A 120 3.82 3.40 7.17
N LEU A 121 5.10 3.02 7.09
CA LEU A 121 6.22 3.86 7.52
C LEU A 121 6.30 5.16 6.70
N ILE A 122 6.12 5.10 5.38
CA ILE A 122 6.06 6.30 4.51
C ILE A 122 4.90 7.19 4.94
N GLY A 123 3.71 6.62 5.10
CA GLY A 123 2.53 7.36 5.53
C GLY A 123 2.73 8.05 6.89
N MET A 124 3.38 7.38 7.85
CA MET A 124 3.71 7.95 9.16
C MET A 124 4.73 9.07 9.06
N ILE A 125 5.79 8.93 8.26
CA ILE A 125 6.79 9.98 8.00
C ILE A 125 6.11 11.24 7.46
N LEU A 126 5.24 11.08 6.47
CA LEU A 126 4.55 12.20 5.84
C LEU A 126 3.52 12.85 6.77
N LYS A 127 2.84 12.08 7.62
CA LYS A 127 1.96 12.60 8.69
C LYS A 127 2.73 13.37 9.74
N GLU A 128 3.87 12.85 10.22
CA GLU A 128 4.75 13.54 11.17
C GLU A 128 5.28 14.85 10.56
N ALA A 129 5.55 14.85 9.25
CA ALA A 129 5.91 16.04 8.47
C ALA A 129 4.74 17.00 8.20
N ARG A 130 3.55 16.72 8.73
CA ARG A 130 2.31 17.51 8.55
C ARG A 130 1.91 17.73 7.08
N ARG A 131 2.25 16.77 6.20
CA ARG A 131 1.85 16.82 4.78
C ARG A 131 0.44 16.28 4.54
N ASP A 132 -0.12 15.58 5.52
CA ASP A 132 -1.48 15.02 5.50
C ASP A 132 -1.77 14.14 4.26
N PRO A 133 -0.98 13.07 4.04
CA PRO A 133 -1.12 12.22 2.86
C PRO A 133 -2.41 11.39 2.90
N SER A 134 -2.91 11.04 1.72
CA SER A 134 -3.80 9.88 1.60
C SER A 134 -2.98 8.59 1.63
N ILE A 135 -3.47 7.53 2.27
CA ILE A 135 -2.76 6.26 2.44
C ILE A 135 -3.72 5.11 2.17
N VAL A 136 -3.29 4.15 1.35
CA VAL A 136 -4.05 2.94 1.01
C VAL A 136 -3.12 1.73 1.20
N VAL A 137 -3.48 0.83 2.11
CA VAL A 137 -2.66 -0.34 2.48
C VAL A 137 -3.45 -1.63 2.26
N GLY A 138 -2.74 -2.71 1.92
CA GLY A 138 -3.27 -4.06 1.71
C GLY A 138 -3.63 -4.80 3.01
N GLY A 139 -3.58 -4.13 4.16
CA GLY A 139 -3.88 -4.68 5.49
C GLY A 139 -4.37 -3.62 6.47
N VAL A 140 -4.84 -4.03 7.64
CA VAL A 140 -5.30 -3.09 8.69
C VAL A 140 -4.08 -2.53 9.44
N VAL A 141 -3.92 -1.22 9.42
CA VAL A 141 -2.87 -0.50 10.16
C VAL A 141 -3.51 0.31 11.28
N GLY A 142 -3.20 -0.03 12.52
CA GLY A 142 -3.80 0.59 13.71
C GLY A 142 -3.62 2.11 13.74
N ALA A 143 -2.44 2.60 13.36
CA ALA A 143 -2.13 4.03 13.28
C ALA A 143 -3.02 4.81 12.29
N PHE A 144 -3.69 4.12 11.36
CA PHE A 144 -4.58 4.72 10.36
C PHE A 144 -6.06 4.43 10.64
N GLY A 145 -6.38 3.73 11.73
CA GLY A 145 -7.75 3.35 12.08
C GLY A 145 -8.39 2.37 11.08
N GLY A 146 -7.58 1.67 10.26
CA GLY A 146 -8.07 0.84 9.18
C GLY A 146 -7.01 0.56 8.11
N ASN A 147 -7.47 0.23 6.91
CA ASN A 147 -6.68 -0.09 5.73
C ASN A 147 -6.61 1.05 4.70
N ALA A 148 -7.27 2.18 4.98
CA ALA A 148 -7.14 3.39 4.20
C ALA A 148 -7.37 4.61 5.10
N CYS A 149 -6.69 5.70 4.79
CA CYS A 149 -6.85 6.99 5.44
C CYS A 149 -6.78 8.08 4.38
N LEU A 150 -7.83 8.90 4.24
CA LEU A 150 -7.79 10.05 3.33
C LEU A 150 -7.17 11.24 4.08
N GLY A 151 -6.22 11.91 3.42
CA GLY A 151 -5.66 13.17 3.86
C GLY A 151 -5.91 14.26 2.82
N GLY A 152 -5.87 15.52 3.25
CA GLY A 152 -6.07 16.71 2.40
C GLY A 152 -4.82 17.14 1.62
N GLY A 153 -3.68 16.48 1.83
CA GLY A 153 -2.43 16.73 1.14
C GLY A 153 -2.40 16.28 -0.33
N SER A 154 -1.34 16.67 -1.02
CA SER A 154 -1.10 16.32 -2.43
C SER A 154 -0.62 14.89 -2.63
N GLU A 155 -0.08 14.25 -1.59
CA GLU A 155 0.47 12.90 -1.69
C GLU A 155 -0.60 11.82 -1.49
N ILE A 156 -0.41 10.72 -2.22
CA ILE A 156 -1.07 9.45 -1.93
C ILE A 156 -0.04 8.34 -1.88
N VAL A 157 -0.04 7.58 -0.79
CA VAL A 157 0.84 6.41 -0.62
C VAL A 157 -0.01 5.16 -0.80
N ILE A 158 0.35 4.31 -1.76
CA ILE A 158 -0.38 3.09 -2.05
C ILE A 158 0.52 1.87 -1.94
N GLU A 159 -0.02 0.82 -1.34
CA GLU A 159 0.46 -0.54 -1.55
C GLU A 159 -0.06 -1.04 -2.90
N ALA A 160 0.87 -1.35 -3.81
CA ALA A 160 0.57 -1.87 -5.13
C ALA A 160 0.93 -3.36 -5.19
N ASP A 161 -0.06 -4.17 -5.53
CA ASP A 161 0.03 -5.62 -5.52
C ASP A 161 0.41 -6.15 -6.91
N GLU A 162 1.42 -7.01 -6.95
CA GLU A 162 1.90 -7.68 -8.15
C GLU A 162 1.04 -8.87 -8.57
N SER A 163 0.23 -9.44 -7.67
CA SER A 163 -0.43 -10.75 -7.81
C SER A 163 -1.20 -10.98 -9.12
N ASP A 164 -1.86 -9.95 -9.64
CA ASP A 164 -2.64 -9.97 -10.87
C ASP A 164 -2.13 -8.95 -11.92
N SER A 165 -0.87 -8.52 -11.78
CA SER A 165 -0.26 -7.44 -12.56
C SER A 165 -1.00 -6.10 -12.50
N SER A 166 -1.89 -5.91 -11.53
CA SER A 166 -2.68 -4.68 -11.42
C SER A 166 -1.84 -3.46 -11.06
N PHE A 167 -0.65 -3.64 -10.48
CA PHE A 167 0.31 -2.56 -10.28
C PHE A 167 0.68 -1.81 -11.58
N LEU A 168 0.61 -2.47 -12.75
CA LEU A 168 0.85 -1.86 -14.07
C LEU A 168 -0.19 -0.78 -14.45
N LYS A 169 -1.28 -0.65 -13.68
CA LYS A 169 -2.30 0.39 -13.86
C LYS A 169 -1.91 1.72 -13.22
N PHE A 170 -0.91 1.74 -12.36
CA PHE A 170 -0.47 2.96 -11.68
C PHE A 170 0.62 3.69 -12.47
N SER A 171 0.72 5.00 -12.24
CA SER A 171 1.77 5.85 -12.78
C SER A 171 2.37 6.70 -11.65
N PRO A 172 3.14 6.07 -10.73
CA PRO A 172 3.62 6.74 -9.54
C PRO A 172 4.74 7.75 -9.87
N ALA A 173 4.83 8.82 -9.07
CA ALA A 173 5.95 9.74 -9.09
C ALA A 173 7.17 9.16 -8.34
N ILE A 174 6.93 8.29 -7.36
CA ILE A 174 7.97 7.54 -6.65
C ILE A 174 7.53 6.08 -6.54
N GLU A 175 8.34 5.17 -7.06
CA GLU A 175 8.17 3.73 -6.91
C GLU A 175 9.16 3.17 -5.89
N VAL A 176 8.70 2.30 -4.99
CA VAL A 176 9.56 1.56 -4.05
C VAL A 176 9.42 0.07 -4.28
N ILE A 177 10.49 -0.60 -4.69
CA ILE A 177 10.52 -2.05 -4.87
C ILE A 177 11.29 -2.69 -3.72
N THR A 178 10.58 -3.42 -2.85
CA THR A 178 11.17 -4.00 -1.64
C THR A 178 11.94 -5.30 -1.88
N ASN A 179 11.45 -6.16 -2.78
CA ASN A 179 12.05 -7.44 -3.19
C ASN A 179 11.23 -8.07 -4.33
N ILE A 180 11.80 -9.05 -5.04
CA ILE A 180 11.13 -9.78 -6.12
C ILE A 180 11.40 -11.27 -5.94
N GLU A 181 10.36 -12.00 -5.50
CA GLU A 181 10.39 -13.45 -5.32
C GLU A 181 9.38 -14.16 -6.22
N ALA A 182 9.47 -15.49 -6.27
CA ALA A 182 8.52 -16.32 -6.99
C ALA A 182 7.26 -16.48 -6.15
N ASP A 183 6.32 -15.56 -6.33
CA ASP A 183 4.98 -15.57 -5.75
C ASP A 183 3.94 -15.39 -6.86
N HIS A 184 2.69 -15.76 -6.59
CA HIS A 184 1.58 -15.65 -7.55
C HIS A 184 1.85 -16.32 -8.91
N MET A 185 2.49 -17.50 -8.85
CA MET A 185 2.95 -18.25 -10.02
C MET A 185 1.81 -18.79 -10.88
N GLU A 186 0.59 -18.88 -10.33
CA GLU A 186 -0.65 -19.14 -11.07
C GLU A 186 -0.96 -18.07 -12.12
N HIS A 187 -0.50 -16.83 -11.91
CA HIS A 187 -0.64 -15.72 -12.84
C HIS A 187 0.61 -15.54 -13.70
N PHE A 188 1.80 -15.61 -13.10
CA PHE A 188 3.04 -15.32 -13.81
C PHE A 188 3.69 -16.52 -14.48
N GLU A 189 3.34 -17.76 -14.15
CA GLU A 189 3.95 -19.01 -14.63
C GLU A 189 5.45 -19.21 -14.31
N THR A 190 6.28 -18.17 -14.44
CA THR A 190 7.74 -18.19 -14.22
C THR A 190 8.21 -16.91 -13.52
N ILE A 191 9.29 -17.01 -12.74
CA ILE A 191 9.93 -15.84 -12.12
C ILE A 191 10.43 -14.83 -13.17
N GLY A 192 10.81 -15.29 -14.36
CA GLY A 192 11.23 -14.40 -15.45
C GLY A 192 10.11 -13.48 -15.93
N ARG A 193 8.86 -13.96 -15.95
CA ARG A 193 7.69 -13.13 -16.27
C ARG A 193 7.35 -12.12 -15.17
N VAL A 194 7.64 -12.43 -13.90
CA VAL A 194 7.57 -11.43 -12.82
C VAL A 194 8.59 -10.32 -13.07
N GLU A 195 9.85 -10.69 -13.36
CA GLU A 195 10.90 -9.72 -13.71
C GLU A 195 10.52 -8.88 -14.94
N ASP A 196 9.95 -9.49 -15.99
CA ASP A 196 9.46 -8.79 -17.17
C ASP A 196 8.36 -7.77 -16.84
N ALA A 197 7.43 -8.13 -15.96
CA ALA A 197 6.39 -7.21 -15.50
C ALA A 197 6.99 -5.99 -14.79
N TYR A 198 8.01 -6.18 -13.95
CA TYR A 198 8.74 -5.07 -13.34
C TYR A 198 9.51 -4.23 -14.36
N ARG A 199 10.16 -4.85 -15.37
CA ARG A 199 10.80 -4.11 -16.47
C ARG A 199 9.79 -3.23 -17.21
N ASP A 200 8.63 -3.79 -17.55
CA ASP A 200 7.57 -3.06 -18.22
C ASP A 200 7.03 -1.92 -17.38
N PHE A 201 6.89 -2.13 -16.08
CA PHE A 201 6.48 -1.09 -15.15
C PHE A 201 7.48 0.07 -15.10
N LEU A 202 8.77 -0.23 -14.93
CA LEU A 202 9.83 0.78 -14.90
C LEU A 202 9.91 1.57 -16.21
N ARG A 203 9.66 0.94 -17.37
CA ARG A 203 9.58 1.64 -18.66
C ARG A 203 8.45 2.66 -18.71
N ARG A 204 7.29 2.32 -18.12
CA ARG A 204 6.05 3.11 -18.15
C ARG A 204 5.99 4.22 -17.12
N LEU A 205 6.92 4.28 -16.18
CA LEU A 205 6.97 5.37 -15.19
C LEU A 205 6.97 6.75 -15.88
N PRO A 206 6.40 7.80 -15.26
CA PRO A 206 6.54 9.18 -15.73
C PRO A 206 8.01 9.57 -15.91
N ALA A 207 8.35 10.47 -16.85
CA ALA A 207 9.74 10.81 -17.15
C ALA A 207 10.53 11.34 -15.94
N ASP A 208 9.85 12.06 -15.05
CA ASP A 208 10.35 12.66 -13.82
C ASP A 208 10.20 11.76 -12.58
N ALA A 209 9.66 10.55 -12.74
CA ALA A 209 9.50 9.62 -11.64
C ALA A 209 10.84 9.00 -11.22
N GLU A 210 10.99 8.77 -9.91
CA GLU A 210 12.11 8.03 -9.34
C GLU A 210 11.67 6.63 -8.92
N TRP A 211 12.61 5.69 -8.95
CA TRP A 211 12.40 4.39 -8.32
C TRP A 211 13.52 4.07 -7.34
N ILE A 212 13.13 3.51 -6.21
CA ILE A 212 13.95 3.22 -5.04
C ILE A 212 13.92 1.71 -4.82
N GLY A 213 15.07 1.05 -4.80
CA GLY A 213 15.17 -0.40 -4.76
C GLY A 213 15.99 -0.94 -3.58
N CYS A 214 15.54 -2.04 -2.99
CA CYS A 214 16.31 -2.80 -2.00
C CYS A 214 17.49 -3.52 -2.67
N ALA A 215 18.71 -3.17 -2.28
CA ALA A 215 19.94 -3.81 -2.78
C ALA A 215 20.16 -5.22 -2.23
N GLU A 216 19.37 -5.66 -1.25
CA GLU A 216 19.53 -6.98 -0.64
C GLU A 216 18.84 -8.07 -1.46
N ASP A 217 17.99 -7.66 -2.41
CA ASP A 217 17.38 -8.53 -3.39
C ASP A 217 18.20 -8.53 -4.69
N ALA A 218 18.67 -9.72 -5.08
CA ALA A 218 19.52 -9.88 -6.26
C ALA A 218 18.81 -9.55 -7.59
N ARG A 219 17.48 -9.67 -7.65
CA ARG A 219 16.67 -9.34 -8.85
C ARG A 219 16.42 -7.84 -8.92
N VAL A 220 16.16 -7.18 -7.79
CA VAL A 220 16.11 -5.71 -7.73
C VAL A 220 17.46 -5.11 -8.16
N LEU A 221 18.58 -5.65 -7.68
CA LEU A 221 19.91 -5.25 -8.15
C LEU A 221 20.13 -5.50 -9.65
N ARG A 222 19.61 -6.61 -10.18
CA ARG A 222 19.69 -6.92 -11.61
C ARG A 222 18.92 -5.88 -12.43
N LEU A 223 17.69 -5.58 -12.06
CA LEU A 223 16.88 -4.53 -12.70
C LEU A 223 17.59 -3.16 -12.65
N ALA A 224 18.23 -2.83 -11.53
CA ALA A 224 19.02 -1.59 -11.41
C ALA A 224 20.21 -1.57 -12.38
N ARG A 225 20.89 -2.70 -12.59
CA ARG A 225 22.02 -2.83 -13.53
C ARG A 225 21.62 -2.84 -15.00
N GLU A 226 20.40 -3.26 -15.31
CA GLU A 226 19.83 -3.16 -16.68
C GLU A 226 19.68 -1.69 -17.10
N ASN A 227 19.69 -0.74 -16.14
CA ASN A 227 19.67 0.70 -16.36
C ASN A 227 18.52 1.16 -17.28
N ILE A 228 17.36 0.50 -17.16
CA ILE A 228 16.10 0.94 -17.79
C ILE A 228 15.76 2.36 -17.34
N ARG A 229 15.98 2.63 -16.04
CA ARG A 229 15.95 3.96 -15.41
C ARG A 229 16.97 4.03 -14.28
N PRO A 230 17.55 5.21 -13.99
CA PRO A 230 18.42 5.39 -12.84
C PRO A 230 17.70 4.98 -11.54
N ALA A 231 18.34 4.10 -10.77
CA ALA A 231 17.83 3.58 -9.52
C ALA A 231 18.51 4.26 -8.33
N ARG A 232 17.77 4.55 -7.26
CA ARG A 232 18.35 4.88 -5.96
C ARG A 232 18.26 3.65 -5.07
N LEU A 233 19.41 3.12 -4.68
CA LEU A 233 19.47 1.85 -3.94
C LEU A 233 19.59 2.07 -2.43
N TYR A 234 18.88 1.26 -1.66
CA TYR A 234 19.04 1.19 -0.21
C TYR A 234 19.46 -0.20 0.26
N GLY A 235 20.20 -0.28 1.37
CA GLY A 235 20.54 -1.57 1.97
C GLY A 235 21.49 -1.48 3.17
N LEU A 236 22.32 -2.50 3.37
CA LEU A 236 23.28 -2.59 4.48
C LEU A 236 24.72 -2.27 4.04
N ASP A 237 24.99 -2.32 2.74
CA ASP A 237 26.30 -2.07 2.16
C ASP A 237 26.52 -0.56 1.94
N PRO A 238 27.65 0.03 2.39
CA PRO A 238 28.00 1.44 2.15
C PRO A 238 28.09 1.87 0.68
N LYS A 239 28.12 0.92 -0.28
CA LYS A 239 28.02 1.22 -1.71
C LYS A 239 26.63 1.71 -2.13
N ASN A 240 25.60 1.43 -1.34
CA ASN A 240 24.23 1.84 -1.61
C ASN A 240 24.08 3.34 -1.31
N GLU A 241 23.14 4.00 -1.99
CA GLU A 241 22.88 5.42 -1.74
C GLU A 241 22.39 5.65 -0.33
N PHE A 242 21.52 4.78 0.18
CA PHE A 242 21.05 4.79 1.55
C PHE A 242 21.46 3.50 2.26
N TYR A 243 22.00 3.60 3.47
CA TYR A 243 22.35 2.39 4.21
C TYR A 243 22.29 2.54 5.72
N ALA A 244 22.20 1.39 6.39
CA ALA A 244 22.23 1.29 7.85
C ALA A 244 23.52 0.63 8.35
N THR A 245 24.10 1.16 9.42
CA THR A 245 25.20 0.55 10.17
C THR A 245 24.87 0.48 11.66
N ASP A 246 25.71 -0.20 12.44
CA ASP A 246 25.59 -0.28 13.90
C ASP A 246 24.19 -0.76 14.36
N ILE A 247 23.64 -1.77 13.67
CA ILE A 247 22.32 -2.33 13.98
C ILE A 247 22.42 -3.13 15.27
N VAL A 248 21.70 -2.67 16.30
CA VAL A 248 21.67 -3.30 17.63
C VAL A 248 20.25 -3.39 18.15
N GLU A 249 19.94 -4.46 18.87
CA GLU A 249 18.69 -4.56 19.64
C GLU A 249 18.76 -3.66 20.87
N CYS A 250 17.66 -2.97 21.19
CA CYS A 250 17.61 -2.07 22.33
C CYS A 250 17.41 -2.83 23.65
N PRO A 251 18.37 -2.81 24.61
CA PRO A 251 18.27 -3.60 25.84
C PRO A 251 17.04 -3.25 26.70
N GLN A 252 16.63 -1.99 26.71
CA GLN A 252 15.50 -1.49 27.51
C GLN A 252 14.14 -1.63 26.81
N ASN A 253 14.11 -2.09 25.55
CA ASN A 253 12.87 -2.38 24.83
C ASN A 253 13.15 -3.50 23.83
N ALA A 254 12.80 -4.73 24.23
CA ALA A 254 12.99 -5.94 23.44
C ALA A 254 12.18 -6.00 22.13
N ARG A 255 11.49 -4.91 21.74
CA ARG A 255 10.80 -4.77 20.44
C ARG A 255 11.40 -3.69 19.56
N ALA A 256 12.53 -3.09 19.95
CA ALA A 256 13.15 -2.00 19.22
C ALA A 256 14.57 -2.34 18.78
N VAL A 257 14.93 -1.83 17.59
CA VAL A 257 16.29 -1.81 17.07
C VAL A 257 16.77 -0.37 16.93
N ALA A 258 18.06 -0.15 17.16
CA ALA A 258 18.74 1.10 16.87
C ALA A 258 19.79 0.88 15.78
N PHE A 259 19.98 1.88 14.92
CA PHE A 259 20.98 1.87 13.86
C PHE A 259 21.37 3.30 13.47
N LYS A 260 22.47 3.48 12.76
CA LYS A 260 22.82 4.75 12.11
C LYS A 260 22.42 4.72 10.65
N MET A 261 21.73 5.75 10.18
CA MET A 261 21.36 5.91 8.78
C MET A 261 22.37 6.81 8.06
N TRP A 262 22.68 6.45 6.82
CA TRP A 262 23.61 7.15 5.95
C TRP A 262 22.96 7.45 4.60
N GLU A 263 23.39 8.55 3.97
CA GLU A 263 23.07 8.90 2.58
C GLU A 263 24.37 9.31 1.87
N LYS A 264 24.74 8.61 0.79
CA LYS A 264 25.93 8.91 -0.04
C LYS A 264 27.22 9.09 0.78
N GLY A 265 27.45 8.22 1.76
CA GLY A 265 28.61 8.29 2.64
C GLY A 265 28.53 9.31 3.78
N ARG A 266 27.47 10.13 3.84
CA ARG A 266 27.22 11.06 4.94
C ARG A 266 26.33 10.41 6.00
N CYS A 267 26.80 10.40 7.25
CA CYS A 267 25.98 9.98 8.39
C CYS A 267 24.87 11.01 8.62
N LEU A 268 23.62 10.57 8.54
CA LEU A 268 22.46 11.41 8.84
C LEU A 268 22.19 11.45 10.35
N GLY A 269 22.37 10.30 11.02
CA GLY A 269 22.26 10.18 12.47
C GLY A 269 21.63 8.86 12.94
N PRO A 270 21.38 8.73 14.24
CA PRO A 270 20.77 7.54 14.81
C PRO A 270 19.27 7.48 14.53
N VAL A 271 18.79 6.27 14.28
CA VAL A 271 17.37 5.93 14.19
C VAL A 271 17.07 4.87 15.23
N ARG A 272 15.94 5.04 15.92
CA ARG A 272 15.33 4.00 16.72
C ARG A 272 14.05 3.56 16.02
N LEU A 273 13.90 2.27 15.79
CA LEU A 273 12.73 1.68 15.15
C LEU A 273 12.09 0.70 16.14
N ASN A 274 10.81 0.88 16.46
CA ASN A 274 10.09 -0.03 17.37
C ASN A 274 9.54 -1.26 16.63
N LEU A 275 10.35 -1.84 15.74
CA LEU A 275 10.12 -3.11 15.07
C LEU A 275 11.41 -3.93 15.11
N LEU A 276 11.29 -5.24 15.28
CA LEU A 276 12.43 -6.14 15.30
C LEU A 276 12.86 -6.58 13.91
N GLY A 277 14.14 -6.94 13.80
CA GLY A 277 14.71 -7.64 12.64
C GLY A 277 15.22 -6.71 11.54
N VAL A 278 16.26 -7.18 10.87
CA VAL A 278 16.94 -6.47 9.77
C VAL A 278 15.97 -6.14 8.62
N HIS A 279 15.01 -7.01 8.32
CA HIS A 279 13.99 -6.74 7.29
C HIS A 279 13.18 -5.47 7.58
N ASN A 280 12.92 -5.14 8.85
CA ASN A 280 12.24 -3.89 9.20
C ASN A 280 13.17 -2.67 9.16
N VAL A 281 14.49 -2.86 9.38
CA VAL A 281 15.48 -1.82 9.09
C VAL A 281 15.48 -1.51 7.59
N LEU A 282 15.42 -2.53 6.73
CA LEU A 282 15.31 -2.37 5.27
C LEU A 282 14.02 -1.63 4.88
N ASN A 283 12.87 -2.01 5.43
CA ASN A 283 11.60 -1.30 5.21
C ASN A 283 11.71 0.18 5.64
N ALA A 284 12.36 0.45 6.77
CA ALA A 284 12.59 1.80 7.27
C ALA A 284 13.53 2.63 6.39
N LEU A 285 14.57 2.01 5.82
CA LEU A 285 15.47 2.66 4.86
C LEU A 285 14.73 3.05 3.57
N GLY A 286 13.93 2.15 3.00
CA GLY A 286 13.10 2.44 1.83
C GLY A 286 12.12 3.59 2.11
N ALA A 287 11.45 3.56 3.27
CA ALA A 287 10.54 4.63 3.67
C ALA A 287 11.24 5.97 3.91
N ALA A 288 12.42 5.95 4.54
CA ALA A 288 13.22 7.15 4.78
C ALA A 288 13.75 7.76 3.48
N ALA A 289 14.16 6.94 2.52
CA ALA A 289 14.59 7.41 1.20
C ALA A 289 13.48 8.20 0.47
N VAL A 290 12.23 7.73 0.55
CA VAL A 290 11.06 8.47 0.06
C VAL A 290 10.89 9.79 0.78
N GLY A 291 10.96 9.78 2.12
CA GLY A 291 10.85 11.01 2.93
C GLY A 291 11.90 12.06 2.55
N LEU A 292 13.16 11.64 2.42
CA LEU A 292 14.26 12.52 2.01
C LEU A 292 14.05 13.07 0.58
N LYS A 293 13.59 12.23 -0.35
CA LYS A 293 13.24 12.67 -1.71
C LYS A 293 12.14 13.74 -1.71
N LEU A 294 11.15 13.62 -0.82
CA LEU A 294 10.07 14.59 -0.66
C LEU A 294 10.47 15.83 0.17
N GLY A 295 11.74 15.96 0.55
CA GLY A 295 12.27 17.09 1.30
C GLY A 295 11.95 17.07 2.80
N VAL A 296 11.53 15.93 3.35
CA VAL A 296 11.32 15.78 4.79
C VAL A 296 12.68 15.70 5.49
N SER A 297 12.88 16.53 6.52
CA SER A 297 14.12 16.54 7.29
C SER A 297 14.37 15.20 8.00
N PHE A 298 15.62 14.78 8.10
CA PHE A 298 15.98 13.51 8.76
C PHE A 298 15.48 13.42 10.21
N SER A 299 15.48 14.51 10.97
CA SER A 299 14.97 14.52 12.35
C SER A 299 13.49 14.14 12.43
N VAL A 300 12.67 14.64 11.51
CA VAL A 300 11.24 14.27 11.38
C VAL A 300 11.08 12.81 10.99
N ILE A 301 11.90 12.33 10.04
CA ILE A 301 11.91 10.92 9.62
C ILE A 301 12.24 10.01 10.82
N ALA A 302 13.34 10.28 11.51
CA ALA A 302 13.78 9.50 12.67
C ALA A 302 12.73 9.51 13.79
N ALA A 303 12.10 10.65 14.04
CA ALA A 303 11.01 10.75 15.02
C ALA A 303 9.79 9.91 14.62
N ALA A 304 9.38 9.92 13.35
CA ALA A 304 8.25 9.12 12.86
C ALA A 304 8.51 7.62 12.98
N LEU A 305 9.70 7.16 12.56
CA LEU A 305 10.12 5.76 12.67
C LEU A 305 10.15 5.29 14.13
N GLY A 306 10.57 6.15 15.05
CA GLY A 306 10.60 5.86 16.49
C GLY A 306 9.23 5.80 17.18
N LYS A 307 8.15 6.26 16.52
CA LYS A 307 6.76 6.20 17.03
C LYS A 307 5.96 5.03 16.46
N TYR A 308 6.43 4.37 15.40
CA TYR A 308 5.66 3.33 14.74
C TYR A 308 5.66 2.03 15.54
N GLU A 309 4.48 1.58 15.96
CA GLU A 309 4.30 0.37 16.76
C GLU A 309 3.91 -0.88 15.94
N GLY A 310 3.85 -0.74 14.61
CA GLY A 310 3.47 -1.82 13.69
C GLY A 310 2.10 -1.64 13.03
N ALA A 311 1.89 -2.39 11.94
CA ALA A 311 0.56 -2.60 11.38
C ALA A 311 -0.20 -3.50 12.36
N GLY A 312 -1.50 -3.25 12.55
CA GLY A 312 -2.29 -3.89 13.59
C GLY A 312 -2.15 -5.41 13.55
N ARG A 313 -1.89 -6.02 14.71
CA ARG A 313 -1.69 -7.46 14.89
C ARG A 313 -2.85 -8.31 14.33
N ARG A 314 -2.54 -9.30 13.50
CA ARG A 314 -2.96 -10.69 13.82
C ARG A 314 -2.29 -11.06 15.14
N PHE A 315 -3.03 -11.72 16.03
CA PHE A 315 -2.72 -11.95 17.45
C PHE A 315 -3.11 -10.79 18.38
N GLY A 316 -4.42 -10.62 18.54
CA GLY A 316 -4.93 -10.38 19.88
C GLY A 316 -4.35 -11.45 20.79
N VAL A 317 -3.65 -11.02 21.83
CA VAL A 317 -3.30 -11.87 22.97
C VAL A 317 -4.63 -12.41 23.48
N GLN A 318 -4.94 -13.67 23.15
CA GLN A 318 -5.88 -14.42 23.98
C GLN A 318 -5.18 -14.52 25.33
N TYR A 319 -5.65 -13.72 26.28
CA TYR A 319 -5.37 -13.98 27.67
C TYR A 319 -5.79 -15.43 27.92
N GLU A 320 -4.82 -16.28 28.23
CA GLU A 320 -5.08 -17.56 28.87
C GLU A 320 -5.80 -17.26 30.18
N ASP A 321 -7.07 -17.66 30.21
CA ASP A 321 -7.86 -17.66 31.43
C ASP A 321 -7.18 -18.64 32.39
N GLY A 322 -6.66 -18.12 33.49
CA GLY A 322 -6.19 -18.95 34.58
C GLY A 322 -7.35 -19.78 35.11
N ARG A 323 -7.22 -21.11 35.00
CA ARG A 323 -7.79 -22.11 35.92
C ARG A 323 -7.36 -23.53 35.50
N PHE A 324 -6.46 -24.09 36.31
CA PHE A 324 -6.07 -25.51 36.46
C PHE A 324 -5.45 -26.23 35.26
#